data_AF-A0A6J4PF50-F1
#
_entry.id   AF-A0A6J4PF50-F1
#
_cell.length_a   1.000
_cell.length_b   1.000
_cell.length_c   1.000
_cell.angle_alpha   90.00
_cell.angle_beta   90.00
_cell.angle_gamma   90.00
#
_symmetry.space_group_name_H-M   'P 1'
#
loop_
_entity.id
_entity.type
_entity.pdbx_description
1 polymer ?
#
loop_
_entity_poly.entity_id
_entity_poly.type
_entity_poly.pdbx_seq_one_letter_code
_entity_poly.pdbx_strand_id
1 'polypeptide(L)'
;SMRHLTLRSQQAVLSVFCDITDRKRAAAKEQELLTSIHSRARQQAAVAYLGQQALAETDLSALMDKAAVLIAQTLDVDYCQLLELLPSGHAFMLRAGVGWQPGLVGSATVAASARSQAGYTLLVGQPTIVEDLRVETRFSELPLLHNHRAVSGVTVIIPGNQGLGSNWGQAEPANSSSSPAWGILGVHTSQARVFSQDDVYFVEAIANVLAAAIERIRSQERLQMMERAIESCSNGIAITDATVADNPIIYVNPSFERITGYRRDEVIGKNCRFLQGSDTGTAAAKQLRMAIEEGRESQVILRNFRKDGTPFWNELSIAPVYNSRRHLTHFIGVQTDITDRQRSEEELFLNSQALAAF
;
A
#
# COMPACT_ATOMS: atom_id res chain seq x y z
N SER A 1 -2.02 -11.23 -110.64
CA SER A 1 -0.85 -12.07 -110.28
C SER A 1 0.30 -11.22 -109.78
N MET A 2 0.52 -11.20 -108.47
CA MET A 2 1.80 -10.99 -107.78
C MET A 2 1.54 -11.33 -106.31
N ARG A 3 2.33 -12.24 -105.74
CA ARG A 3 2.12 -12.83 -104.42
C ARG A 3 2.58 -11.87 -103.32
N HIS A 4 1.70 -11.67 -102.33
CA HIS A 4 1.98 -10.97 -101.08
C HIS A 4 3.07 -11.70 -100.27
N LEU A 5 4.04 -10.93 -99.77
CA LEU A 5 4.82 -11.29 -98.58
C LEU A 5 4.89 -10.04 -97.69
N THR A 6 4.02 -10.04 -96.69
CA THR A 6 3.81 -8.93 -95.75
C THR A 6 4.87 -9.01 -94.65
N LEU A 7 5.77 -8.04 -94.59
CA LEU A 7 6.60 -7.77 -93.42
C LEU A 7 5.68 -7.26 -92.29
N ARG A 8 5.53 -8.02 -91.20
CA ARG A 8 5.03 -7.52 -89.92
C ARG A 8 6.03 -7.86 -88.83
N SER A 9 6.78 -6.86 -88.37
CA SER A 9 7.54 -6.91 -87.12
C SER A 9 6.57 -6.98 -85.94
N GLN A 10 6.34 -8.17 -85.39
CA GLN A 10 5.71 -8.31 -84.08
C GLN A 10 6.77 -8.09 -83.00
N GLN A 11 6.56 -7.11 -82.11
CA GLN A 11 7.30 -6.99 -80.86
C GLN A 11 7.09 -8.27 -80.05
N ALA A 12 8.15 -9.05 -79.83
CA ALA A 12 8.14 -10.10 -78.83
C ALA A 12 8.35 -9.46 -77.45
N VAL A 13 7.36 -9.54 -76.56
CA VAL A 13 7.52 -9.16 -75.15
C VAL A 13 7.99 -10.40 -74.40
N LEU A 14 9.25 -10.39 -73.95
CA LEU A 14 9.78 -11.41 -73.05
C LEU A 14 9.35 -11.07 -71.62
N SER A 15 8.40 -11.81 -71.07
CA SER A 15 8.00 -11.69 -69.67
C SER A 15 8.74 -12.73 -68.83
N VAL A 16 9.64 -12.27 -67.95
CA VAL A 16 10.32 -13.12 -66.96
C VAL A 16 9.55 -13.02 -65.65
N PHE A 17 9.02 -14.15 -65.17
CA PHE A 17 8.43 -14.27 -63.84
C PHE A 17 9.48 -14.83 -62.88
N CYS A 18 9.75 -14.12 -61.79
CA CYS A 18 10.58 -14.62 -60.70
C CYS A 18 9.70 -14.96 -59.49
N ASP A 19 9.92 -16.13 -58.90
CA ASP A 19 9.27 -16.49 -57.64
C ASP A 19 9.94 -15.70 -56.50
N ILE A 20 9.16 -14.82 -55.87
CA ILE A 20 9.60 -13.97 -54.76
C ILE A 20 8.98 -14.38 -53.42
N THR A 21 8.36 -15.57 -53.35
CA THR A 21 7.60 -16.02 -52.17
C THR A 21 8.49 -16.09 -50.93
N ASP A 22 9.67 -16.70 -51.03
CA ASP A 22 10.60 -16.81 -49.91
C ASP A 22 11.19 -15.47 -49.49
N ARG A 23 11.46 -14.58 -50.46
CA ARG A 23 11.93 -13.21 -50.17
C ARG A 23 10.86 -12.39 -49.45
N LYS A 24 9.59 -12.52 -49.85
CA LYS A 24 8.46 -11.84 -49.18
C LYS A 24 8.24 -12.40 -47.76
N ARG A 25 8.36 -13.71 -47.56
CA ARG A 25 8.27 -14.33 -46.23
C ARG A 25 9.40 -13.88 -45.30
N ALA A 26 10.63 -13.80 -45.80
CA ALA A 26 11.77 -13.32 -45.03
C ALA A 26 11.60 -11.85 -44.61
N ALA A 27 11.20 -10.98 -45.55
CA ALA A 27 10.96 -9.57 -45.26
C ALA A 27 9.79 -9.34 -44.29
N ALA A 28 8.72 -10.13 -44.40
CA ALA A 28 7.60 -10.07 -43.45
C ALA A 28 8.04 -10.48 -42.03
N LYS A 29 8.83 -11.55 -41.91
CA LYS A 29 9.38 -12.02 -40.63
C LYS A 29 10.35 -11.01 -40.01
N GLU A 30 11.18 -10.36 -40.81
CA GLU A 30 12.07 -9.29 -40.36
C GLU A 30 11.28 -8.07 -39.85
N GLN A 31 10.25 -7.65 -40.58
CA GLN A 31 9.38 -6.54 -40.18
C GLN A 31 8.62 -6.86 -38.89
N GLU A 32 8.13 -8.08 -38.73
CA GLU A 32 7.48 -8.56 -37.51
C GLU A 32 8.44 -8.52 -36.30
N LEU A 33 9.67 -9.00 -36.49
CA LEU A 33 10.70 -8.97 -35.45
C LEU A 33 11.07 -7.54 -35.04
N LEU A 34 11.27 -6.64 -36.00
CA LEU A 34 11.56 -5.23 -35.74
C LEU A 34 10.43 -4.54 -34.96
N THR A 35 9.19 -4.84 -35.34
CA THR A 35 8.00 -4.31 -34.65
C THR A 35 7.93 -4.82 -33.22
N SER A 36 8.19 -6.12 -32.99
CA SER A 36 8.25 -6.70 -31.64
C SER A 36 9.36 -6.06 -30.78
N ILE A 37 10.56 -5.84 -31.34
CA ILE A 37 11.67 -5.18 -30.62
C ILE A 37 11.28 -3.75 -30.22
N HIS A 38 10.68 -2.98 -31.12
CA HIS A 38 10.25 -1.61 -30.83
C HIS A 38 9.13 -1.57 -29.76
N SER A 39 8.14 -2.45 -29.85
CA SER A 39 7.09 -2.56 -28.84
C SER A 39 7.66 -2.89 -27.46
N ARG A 40 8.59 -3.85 -27.39
CA ARG A 40 9.27 -4.21 -26.14
C ARG A 40 10.10 -3.06 -25.57
N ALA A 41 10.82 -2.33 -26.41
CA ALA A 41 11.59 -1.17 -25.97
C ALA A 41 10.68 -0.07 -25.40
N ARG A 42 9.54 0.19 -26.04
CA ARG A 42 8.54 1.16 -25.57
C ARG A 42 7.94 0.75 -24.22
N GLN A 43 7.57 -0.53 -24.08
CA GLN A 43 7.06 -1.11 -22.84
C GLN A 43 8.08 -1.01 -21.69
N GLN A 44 9.35 -1.36 -21.94
CA GLN A 44 10.42 -1.24 -20.95
C GLN A 44 10.64 0.22 -20.51
N ALA A 45 10.64 1.16 -21.46
CA ALA A 45 10.76 2.58 -21.15
C ALA A 45 9.59 3.08 -20.28
N ALA A 46 8.36 2.62 -20.56
CA ALA A 46 7.19 2.96 -19.76
C ALA A 46 7.28 2.40 -18.32
N VAL A 47 7.72 1.15 -18.13
CA VAL A 47 7.93 0.58 -16.79
C VAL A 47 8.98 1.39 -16.02
N ALA A 48 10.11 1.72 -16.65
CA ALA A 48 11.16 2.52 -16.01
C ALA A 48 10.67 3.92 -15.61
N TYR A 49 9.95 4.59 -16.51
CA TYR A 49 9.38 5.90 -16.26
C TYR A 49 8.37 5.88 -15.10
N LEU A 50 7.44 4.92 -15.10
CA LEU A 50 6.48 4.80 -14.01
C LEU A 50 7.19 4.45 -12.69
N GLY A 51 8.22 3.60 -12.72
CA GLY A 51 9.04 3.28 -11.55
C GLY A 51 9.66 4.52 -10.92
N GLN A 52 10.16 5.46 -11.73
CA GLN A 52 10.68 6.74 -11.23
C GLN A 52 9.58 7.63 -10.63
N GLN A 53 8.43 7.73 -11.30
CA GLN A 53 7.27 8.48 -10.77
C GLN A 53 6.78 7.89 -9.45
N ALA A 54 6.72 6.56 -9.36
CA ALA A 54 6.31 5.82 -8.16
C ALA A 54 7.21 6.05 -6.95
N LEU A 55 8.47 6.48 -7.15
CA LEU A 55 9.38 6.84 -6.06
C LEU A 55 9.22 8.31 -5.61
N ALA A 56 8.82 9.20 -6.53
CA ALA A 56 8.74 10.63 -6.28
C ALA A 56 7.34 11.10 -5.85
N GLU A 57 6.30 10.49 -6.40
CA GLU A 57 4.91 10.89 -6.19
C GLU A 57 4.42 10.50 -4.79
N THR A 58 3.71 11.41 -4.14
CA THR A 58 3.08 11.16 -2.83
C THR A 58 1.57 11.02 -2.94
N ASP A 59 0.95 11.58 -3.99
CA ASP A 59 -0.48 11.42 -4.26
C ASP A 59 -0.72 10.13 -5.04
N LEU A 60 -1.33 9.17 -4.35
CA LEU A 60 -1.63 7.87 -4.92
C LEU A 60 -2.64 7.95 -6.08
N SER A 61 -3.61 8.86 -6.03
CA SER A 61 -4.59 9.04 -7.11
C SER A 61 -3.91 9.53 -8.37
N ALA A 62 -3.05 10.56 -8.24
CA ALA A 62 -2.29 11.11 -9.35
C ALA A 62 -1.36 10.07 -9.99
N LEU A 63 -0.72 9.21 -9.18
CA LEU A 63 0.11 8.12 -9.69
C LEU A 63 -0.71 7.09 -10.49
N MET A 64 -1.87 6.70 -9.98
CA MET A 64 -2.76 5.75 -10.66
C MET A 64 -3.28 6.30 -12.00
N ASP A 65 -3.65 7.58 -12.05
CA ASP A 65 -4.08 8.24 -13.29
C ASP A 65 -2.95 8.28 -14.33
N LYS A 66 -1.74 8.67 -13.91
CA LYS A 66 -0.55 8.64 -14.77
C LYS A 66 -0.28 7.23 -15.31
N ALA A 67 -0.40 6.21 -14.46
CA ALA A 67 -0.20 4.82 -14.86
C ALA A 67 -1.24 4.38 -15.89
N ALA A 68 -2.53 4.68 -15.67
CA ALA A 68 -3.61 4.34 -16.59
C ALA A 68 -3.38 4.93 -17.99
N VAL A 69 -3.00 6.21 -18.06
CA VAL A 69 -2.66 6.90 -19.31
C VAL A 69 -1.45 6.28 -19.99
N LEU A 70 -0.39 6.03 -19.24
CA LEU A 70 0.85 5.46 -19.77
C LEU A 70 0.63 4.07 -20.36
N ILE A 71 -0.12 3.21 -19.65
CA ILE A 71 -0.46 1.86 -20.12
C ILE A 71 -1.30 1.94 -21.39
N ALA A 72 -2.36 2.76 -21.38
CA ALA A 72 -3.26 2.91 -22.52
C ALA A 72 -2.52 3.34 -23.79
N GLN A 73 -1.63 4.34 -23.67
CA GLN A 73 -0.83 4.83 -24.78
C GLN A 73 0.23 3.83 -25.25
N THR A 74 0.87 3.11 -24.31
CA THR A 74 1.98 2.20 -24.61
C THR A 74 1.48 0.96 -25.34
N LEU A 75 0.35 0.41 -24.91
CA LEU A 75 -0.26 -0.75 -25.54
C LEU A 75 -1.19 -0.41 -26.71
N ASP A 76 -1.54 0.87 -26.88
CA ASP A 76 -2.55 1.32 -27.85
C ASP A 76 -3.88 0.60 -27.63
N VAL A 77 -4.46 0.80 -26.44
CA VAL A 77 -5.74 0.20 -26.01
C VAL A 77 -6.75 1.29 -25.69
N ASP A 78 -8.03 0.97 -25.93
CA ASP A 78 -9.13 1.91 -25.74
C ASP A 78 -9.42 2.16 -24.25
N TYR A 79 -9.26 1.13 -23.42
CA TYR A 79 -9.64 1.15 -22.02
C TYR A 79 -8.52 0.66 -21.12
N CYS A 80 -8.33 1.36 -20.00
CA CYS A 80 -7.51 0.92 -18.88
C CYS A 80 -8.28 1.15 -17.58
N GLN A 81 -8.24 0.22 -16.64
CA GLN A 81 -8.91 0.33 -15.34
C GLN A 81 -8.01 -0.16 -14.21
N LEU A 82 -7.91 0.65 -13.16
CA LEU A 82 -7.33 0.26 -11.87
C LEU A 82 -8.47 0.13 -10.87
N LEU A 83 -8.65 -1.08 -10.37
CA LEU A 83 -9.76 -1.48 -9.51
C LEU A 83 -9.23 -1.82 -8.12
N GLU A 84 -9.56 -1.02 -7.10
CA GLU A 84 -9.22 -1.34 -5.70
C GLU A 84 -10.22 -2.34 -5.14
N LEU A 85 -9.75 -3.41 -4.48
CA LEU A 85 -10.63 -4.31 -3.73
C LEU A 85 -11.10 -3.63 -2.44
N LEU A 86 -12.41 -3.48 -2.28
CA LEU A 86 -12.97 -2.87 -1.08
C LEU A 86 -12.80 -3.77 0.15
N PRO A 87 -12.75 -3.21 1.37
CA PRO A 87 -12.57 -3.99 2.61
C PRO A 87 -13.60 -5.10 2.84
N SER A 88 -14.79 -4.97 2.23
CA SER A 88 -15.82 -6.02 2.29
C SER A 88 -15.43 -7.29 1.54
N GLY A 89 -14.45 -7.23 0.63
CA GLY A 89 -14.01 -8.34 -0.23
C GLY A 89 -14.98 -8.68 -1.37
N HIS A 90 -16.14 -8.02 -1.45
CA HIS A 90 -17.22 -8.40 -2.39
C HIS A 90 -17.29 -7.53 -3.65
N ALA A 91 -16.57 -6.41 -3.68
CA ALA A 91 -16.60 -5.48 -4.80
C ALA A 91 -15.27 -4.78 -4.96
N PHE A 92 -14.96 -4.43 -6.20
CA PHE A 92 -13.90 -3.51 -6.56
C PHE A 92 -14.47 -2.12 -6.85
N MET A 93 -13.68 -1.09 -6.58
CA MET A 93 -13.97 0.30 -6.91
C MET A 93 -13.00 0.80 -7.99
N LEU A 94 -13.52 1.44 -9.03
CA LEU A 94 -12.71 2.06 -10.08
C LEU A 94 -11.99 3.29 -9.53
N ARG A 95 -10.67 3.20 -9.33
CA ARG A 95 -9.84 4.27 -8.78
C ARG A 95 -9.23 5.17 -9.83
N ALA A 96 -8.84 4.60 -10.96
CA ALA A 96 -8.32 5.32 -12.10
C ALA A 96 -8.63 4.55 -13.37
N GLY A 97 -8.68 5.26 -14.50
CA GLY A 97 -8.87 4.60 -15.78
C GLY A 97 -8.95 5.55 -16.97
N VAL A 98 -8.79 4.97 -18.15
CA VAL A 98 -8.86 5.65 -19.45
C VAL A 98 -9.99 5.03 -20.28
N GLY A 99 -10.66 5.84 -21.09
CA GLY A 99 -11.70 5.41 -22.03
C GLY A 99 -13.11 5.32 -21.44
N TRP A 100 -13.25 5.45 -20.11
CA TRP A 100 -14.55 5.37 -19.44
C TRP A 100 -15.34 6.68 -19.55
N GLN A 101 -16.68 6.56 -19.50
CA GLN A 101 -17.54 7.73 -19.39
C GLN A 101 -17.20 8.59 -18.15
N PRO A 102 -17.28 9.94 -18.27
CA PRO A 102 -17.03 10.84 -17.15
C PRO A 102 -17.90 10.51 -15.93
N GLY A 103 -17.32 10.60 -14.73
CA GLY A 103 -18.01 10.35 -13.46
C GLY A 103 -18.00 8.90 -12.99
N LEU A 104 -17.52 7.94 -13.79
CA LEU A 104 -17.37 6.54 -13.37
C LEU A 104 -16.15 6.32 -12.47
N VAL A 105 -15.04 7.00 -12.74
CA VAL A 105 -13.86 6.94 -11.87
C VAL A 105 -14.22 7.51 -10.49
N GLY A 106 -13.96 6.75 -9.44
CA GLY A 106 -14.30 7.06 -8.06
C GLY A 106 -15.70 6.64 -7.60
N SER A 107 -16.58 6.21 -8.51
CA SER A 107 -17.98 5.86 -8.18
C SER A 107 -18.38 4.46 -8.64
N ALA A 108 -17.87 4.00 -9.78
CA ALA A 108 -18.24 2.74 -10.38
C ALA A 108 -17.64 1.56 -9.62
N THR A 109 -18.47 0.56 -9.36
CA THR A 109 -18.05 -0.69 -8.72
C THR A 109 -18.20 -1.88 -9.65
N VAL A 110 -17.29 -2.84 -9.53
CA VAL A 110 -17.33 -4.13 -10.22
C VAL A 110 -17.44 -5.23 -9.15
N ALA A 111 -18.27 -6.26 -9.36
CA ALA A 111 -18.36 -7.35 -8.40
C ALA A 111 -17.00 -8.05 -8.23
N ALA A 112 -16.63 -8.44 -7.02
CA ALA A 112 -15.47 -9.31 -6.76
C ALA A 112 -15.91 -10.78 -6.73
N SER A 113 -16.71 -11.17 -7.72
CA SER A 113 -17.25 -12.53 -7.86
C SER A 113 -16.50 -13.27 -8.97
N ALA A 114 -16.48 -14.62 -8.89
CA ALA A 114 -15.99 -15.47 -9.97
C ALA A 114 -16.76 -15.28 -11.30
N ARG A 115 -17.92 -14.61 -11.25
CA ARG A 115 -18.74 -14.29 -12.42
C ARG A 115 -18.34 -13.00 -13.11
N SER A 116 -17.44 -12.20 -12.55
CA SER A 116 -16.84 -11.03 -13.20
C SER A 116 -15.43 -11.37 -13.68
N GLN A 117 -14.91 -10.69 -14.71
CA GLN A 117 -13.52 -10.89 -15.13
C GLN A 117 -12.52 -10.59 -14.01
N ALA A 118 -12.70 -9.46 -13.31
CA ALA A 118 -11.81 -9.02 -12.24
C ALA A 118 -11.79 -10.01 -11.06
N GLY A 119 -12.96 -10.45 -10.60
CA GLY A 119 -13.06 -11.44 -9.53
C GLY A 119 -12.62 -12.85 -9.97
N TYR A 120 -12.83 -13.22 -11.23
CA TYR A 120 -12.27 -14.46 -11.78
C TYR A 120 -10.74 -14.44 -11.77
N THR A 121 -10.11 -13.34 -12.23
CA THR A 121 -8.64 -13.17 -12.19
C THR A 121 -8.11 -13.32 -10.76
N LEU A 122 -8.79 -12.69 -9.79
CA LEU A 122 -8.43 -12.82 -8.37
C LEU A 122 -8.54 -14.26 -7.87
N LEU A 123 -9.58 -14.99 -8.28
CA LEU A 123 -9.81 -16.39 -7.89
C LEU A 123 -8.74 -17.33 -8.44
N VAL A 124 -8.36 -17.18 -9.71
CA VAL A 124 -7.38 -18.07 -10.36
C VAL A 124 -5.93 -17.72 -10.02
N GLY A 125 -5.68 -16.51 -9.50
CA GLY A 125 -4.35 -16.08 -9.06
C GLY A 125 -3.35 -15.82 -10.19
N GLN A 126 -3.81 -15.72 -11.44
CA GLN A 126 -2.97 -15.55 -12.64
C GLN A 126 -3.63 -14.61 -13.65
N PRO A 127 -2.86 -14.00 -14.58
CA PRO A 127 -3.41 -13.15 -15.62
C PRO A 127 -4.55 -13.80 -16.41
N THR A 128 -5.63 -13.06 -16.62
CA THR A 128 -6.77 -13.50 -17.43
C THR A 128 -6.79 -12.73 -18.74
N ILE A 129 -6.57 -13.46 -19.84
CA ILE A 129 -6.61 -12.93 -21.21
C ILE A 129 -7.96 -13.31 -21.82
N VAL A 130 -8.59 -12.37 -22.50
CA VAL A 130 -9.81 -12.57 -23.27
C VAL A 130 -9.58 -12.10 -24.69
N GLU A 131 -9.72 -13.00 -25.65
CA GLU A 131 -9.62 -12.66 -27.07
C GLU A 131 -10.93 -12.10 -27.62
N ASP A 132 -12.08 -12.58 -27.12
CA ASP A 132 -13.39 -12.09 -27.53
C ASP A 132 -14.44 -12.27 -26.42
N LEU A 133 -14.81 -11.17 -25.77
CA LEU A 133 -15.80 -11.10 -24.70
C LEU A 133 -17.20 -11.52 -25.15
N ARG A 134 -17.52 -11.46 -26.46
CA ARG A 134 -18.85 -11.80 -26.98
C ARG A 134 -19.15 -13.29 -26.92
N VAL A 135 -18.10 -14.12 -26.88
CA VAL A 135 -18.18 -15.59 -26.80
C VAL A 135 -17.56 -16.14 -25.52
N GLU A 136 -17.16 -15.27 -24.60
CA GLU A 136 -16.56 -15.64 -23.32
C GLU A 136 -17.59 -16.35 -22.42
N THR A 137 -17.19 -17.47 -21.81
CA THR A 137 -18.08 -18.30 -20.98
C THR A 137 -17.57 -18.48 -19.55
N ARG A 138 -16.31 -18.13 -19.25
CA ARG A 138 -15.72 -18.25 -17.91
C ARG A 138 -16.42 -17.33 -16.90
N PHE A 139 -17.00 -16.23 -17.35
CA PHE A 139 -17.71 -15.24 -16.52
C PHE A 139 -18.81 -14.54 -17.34
N SER A 140 -19.74 -13.86 -16.65
CA SER A 140 -20.96 -13.29 -17.25
C SER A 140 -21.34 -11.88 -16.76
N GLU A 141 -20.79 -11.42 -15.65
CA GLU A 141 -21.05 -10.11 -15.04
C GLU A 141 -20.04 -9.07 -15.56
N LEU A 142 -20.34 -8.51 -16.73
CA LEU A 142 -19.48 -7.55 -17.43
C LEU A 142 -20.17 -6.21 -17.79
N PRO A 143 -21.02 -5.62 -16.93
CA PRO A 143 -21.82 -4.46 -17.32
C PRO A 143 -20.96 -3.26 -17.74
N LEU A 144 -19.83 -3.04 -17.07
CA LEU A 144 -18.92 -1.95 -17.42
C LEU A 144 -18.28 -2.15 -18.80
N LEU A 145 -17.80 -3.37 -19.10
CA LEU A 145 -17.15 -3.70 -20.37
C LEU A 145 -18.13 -3.74 -21.54
N HIS A 146 -19.31 -4.35 -21.35
CA HIS A 146 -20.34 -4.42 -22.39
C HIS A 146 -20.90 -3.04 -22.76
N ASN A 147 -21.17 -2.18 -21.77
CA ASN A 147 -21.68 -0.83 -22.03
C ASN A 147 -20.68 0.04 -22.83
N HIS A 148 -19.39 -0.29 -22.75
CA HIS A 148 -18.33 0.38 -23.50
C HIS A 148 -17.86 -0.43 -24.72
N ARG A 149 -18.55 -1.52 -25.08
CA ARG A 149 -18.23 -2.36 -26.25
C ARG A 149 -16.79 -2.88 -26.27
N ALA A 150 -16.22 -3.18 -25.11
CA ALA A 150 -14.95 -3.89 -25.04
C ALA A 150 -15.11 -5.29 -25.65
N VAL A 151 -14.10 -5.74 -26.39
CA VAL A 151 -14.06 -7.02 -27.12
C VAL A 151 -12.92 -7.89 -26.61
N SER A 152 -11.70 -7.37 -26.52
CA SER A 152 -10.54 -8.15 -26.05
C SER A 152 -9.87 -7.45 -24.88
N GLY A 153 -9.15 -8.19 -24.04
CA GLY A 153 -8.43 -7.57 -22.95
C GLY A 153 -7.56 -8.50 -22.11
N VAL A 154 -6.73 -7.87 -21.28
CA VAL A 154 -5.87 -8.52 -20.30
C VAL A 154 -6.19 -7.95 -18.94
N THR A 155 -6.31 -8.83 -17.96
CA THR A 155 -6.56 -8.45 -16.57
C THR A 155 -5.54 -9.15 -15.68
N VAL A 156 -4.86 -8.39 -14.82
CA VAL A 156 -3.81 -8.87 -13.91
C VAL A 156 -4.11 -8.43 -12.49
N ILE A 157 -3.48 -9.09 -11.52
CA ILE A 157 -3.58 -8.75 -10.11
C ILE A 157 -2.61 -7.61 -9.80
N ILE A 158 -3.06 -6.64 -9.00
CA ILE A 158 -2.18 -5.71 -8.28
C ILE A 158 -1.93 -6.33 -6.89
N PRO A 159 -0.72 -6.84 -6.61
CA PRO A 159 -0.45 -7.50 -5.34
C PRO A 159 -0.70 -6.60 -4.13
N GLY A 160 -1.16 -7.20 -3.04
CA GLY A 160 -1.24 -6.59 -1.72
C GLY A 160 -0.11 -7.08 -0.81
N ASN A 161 0.02 -6.45 0.36
CA ASN A 161 1.14 -6.68 1.29
C ASN A 161 1.22 -8.11 1.89
N GLN A 162 0.13 -8.88 1.88
CA GLN A 162 0.18 -10.28 2.36
C GLN A 162 1.03 -11.20 1.45
N GLY A 163 1.53 -10.73 0.29
CA GLY A 163 2.40 -11.49 -0.62
C GLY A 163 3.90 -11.15 -0.58
N LEU A 164 4.33 -10.03 0.02
CA LEU A 164 5.72 -9.57 -0.05
C LEU A 164 6.34 -9.14 1.29
N GLY A 165 5.60 -9.21 2.41
CA GLY A 165 6.10 -8.73 3.72
C GLY A 165 5.69 -9.53 4.96
N SER A 166 4.74 -10.47 4.88
CA SER A 166 4.33 -11.30 6.03
C SER A 166 5.17 -12.58 6.09
N ASN A 167 6.18 -12.58 6.97
CA ASN A 167 6.86 -13.74 7.55
C ASN A 167 6.83 -15.05 6.73
N TRP A 168 7.96 -15.39 6.09
CA TRP A 168 8.29 -16.78 5.77
C TRP A 168 8.32 -17.61 7.07
N GLY A 169 7.21 -18.26 7.43
CA GLY A 169 7.15 -19.24 8.52
C GLY A 169 6.03 -19.10 9.56
N GLN A 170 5.09 -18.14 9.45
CA GLN A 170 3.87 -18.17 10.26
C GLN A 170 2.65 -18.01 9.36
N ALA A 171 1.94 -19.12 9.11
CA ALA A 171 0.60 -19.08 8.58
C ALA A 171 -0.31 -18.36 9.61
N GLU A 172 -0.85 -17.20 9.24
CA GLU A 172 -1.95 -16.62 10.00
C GLU A 172 -3.15 -17.59 9.98
N PRO A 173 -3.97 -17.62 11.04
CA PRO A 173 -5.16 -18.46 11.07
C PRO A 173 -6.07 -18.12 9.89
N ALA A 174 -6.72 -19.15 9.32
CA ALA A 174 -7.58 -19.13 8.13
C ALA A 174 -8.84 -18.23 8.22
N ASN A 175 -8.87 -17.30 9.18
CA ASN A 175 -9.97 -16.42 9.52
C ASN A 175 -9.66 -14.94 9.21
N SER A 176 -8.46 -14.65 8.69
CA SER A 176 -8.08 -13.34 8.15
C SER A 176 -8.84 -13.10 6.83
N SER A 177 -9.82 -12.21 6.85
CA SER A 177 -10.72 -11.89 5.72
C SER A 177 -10.05 -11.07 4.61
N SER A 178 -8.72 -10.98 4.59
CA SER A 178 -7.99 -10.00 3.80
C SER A 178 -7.35 -10.69 2.59
N SER A 179 -7.80 -10.32 1.38
CA SER A 179 -7.27 -10.85 0.13
C SER A 179 -5.76 -10.54 -0.04
N PRO A 180 -4.96 -11.45 -0.63
CA PRO A 180 -3.55 -11.17 -0.94
C PRO A 180 -3.35 -10.12 -2.03
N ALA A 181 -4.43 -9.65 -2.67
CA ALA A 181 -4.40 -8.60 -3.68
C ALA A 181 -4.84 -7.25 -3.09
N TRP A 182 -4.19 -6.17 -3.53
CA TRP A 182 -4.74 -4.83 -3.34
C TRP A 182 -5.90 -4.58 -4.30
N GLY A 183 -5.81 -5.10 -5.51
CA GLY A 183 -6.77 -4.82 -6.56
C GLY A 183 -6.45 -5.52 -7.88
N ILE A 184 -7.02 -5.00 -8.96
CA ILE A 184 -6.92 -5.54 -10.31
C ILE A 184 -6.56 -4.41 -11.28
N LEU A 185 -5.68 -4.70 -12.24
CA LEU A 185 -5.38 -3.84 -13.38
C LEU A 185 -5.91 -4.52 -14.65
N GLY A 186 -6.79 -3.84 -15.38
CA GLY A 186 -7.36 -4.33 -16.63
C GLY A 186 -7.08 -3.39 -17.80
N VAL A 187 -6.82 -3.95 -18.98
CA VAL A 187 -6.72 -3.23 -20.25
C VAL A 187 -7.60 -3.91 -21.28
N HIS A 188 -8.32 -3.13 -22.10
CA HIS A 188 -9.27 -3.66 -23.08
C HIS A 188 -9.29 -2.86 -24.38
N THR A 189 -9.65 -3.51 -25.47
CA THR A 189 -9.88 -2.92 -26.79
C THR A 189 -11.30 -3.18 -27.24
N SER A 190 -11.87 -2.25 -28.00
CA SER A 190 -13.16 -2.36 -28.70
C SER A 190 -13.06 -3.18 -30.00
N GLN A 191 -11.84 -3.46 -30.45
CA GLN A 191 -11.54 -4.32 -31.59
C GLN A 191 -10.96 -5.66 -31.12
N ALA A 192 -11.17 -6.70 -31.93
CA ALA A 192 -10.59 -8.01 -31.68
C ALA A 192 -9.06 -7.94 -31.74
N ARG A 193 -8.40 -8.38 -30.68
CA ARG A 193 -6.94 -8.37 -30.54
C ARG A 193 -6.49 -9.61 -29.77
N VAL A 194 -5.43 -10.24 -30.26
CA VAL A 194 -4.67 -11.23 -29.51
C VAL A 194 -3.54 -10.50 -28.80
N PHE A 195 -3.55 -10.54 -27.46
CA PHE A 195 -2.49 -9.96 -26.65
C PHE A 195 -1.30 -10.93 -26.59
N SER A 196 -0.11 -10.40 -26.81
CA SER A 196 1.13 -11.17 -26.71
C SER A 196 1.52 -11.42 -25.27
N GLN A 197 2.41 -12.40 -25.04
CA GLN A 197 2.95 -12.63 -23.71
C GLN A 197 3.74 -11.41 -23.18
N ASP A 198 4.42 -10.67 -24.07
CA ASP A 198 5.11 -9.43 -23.71
C ASP A 198 4.14 -8.34 -23.25
N ASP A 199 2.95 -8.24 -23.85
CA ASP A 199 1.89 -7.32 -23.39
C ASP A 199 1.45 -7.69 -21.97
N VAL A 200 1.25 -8.98 -21.68
CA VAL A 200 0.86 -9.45 -20.35
C VAL A 200 1.96 -9.13 -19.34
N TYR A 201 3.22 -9.45 -19.64
CA TYR A 201 4.36 -9.15 -18.77
C TYR A 201 4.51 -7.65 -18.52
N PHE A 202 4.25 -6.81 -19.52
CA PHE A 202 4.24 -5.36 -19.35
C PHE A 202 3.16 -4.92 -18.35
N VAL A 203 1.93 -5.39 -18.49
CA VAL A 203 0.82 -5.03 -17.57
C VAL A 203 1.12 -5.52 -16.15
N GLU A 204 1.65 -6.75 -15.99
CA GLU A 204 2.09 -7.28 -14.69
C GLU A 204 3.23 -6.46 -14.08
N ALA A 205 4.22 -6.04 -14.88
CA ALA A 205 5.31 -5.21 -14.40
C ALA A 205 4.81 -3.86 -13.87
N ILE A 206 3.86 -3.24 -14.57
CA ILE A 206 3.22 -2.00 -14.11
C ILE A 206 2.42 -2.26 -12.82
N ALA A 207 1.67 -3.36 -12.73
CA ALA A 207 0.92 -3.73 -11.52
C ALA A 207 1.85 -3.91 -10.31
N ASN A 208 3.03 -4.51 -10.50
CA ASN A 208 4.04 -4.66 -9.45
C ASN A 208 4.63 -3.31 -9.00
N VAL A 209 4.92 -2.40 -9.94
CA VAL A 209 5.38 -1.05 -9.62
C VAL A 209 4.32 -0.30 -8.81
N LEU A 210 3.06 -0.37 -9.23
CA LEU A 210 1.94 0.24 -8.51
C LEU A 210 1.77 -0.36 -7.11
N ALA A 211 1.83 -1.68 -6.97
CA ALA A 211 1.74 -2.35 -5.68
C ALA A 211 2.82 -1.85 -4.70
N ALA A 212 4.08 -1.76 -5.16
CA ALA A 212 5.18 -1.24 -4.36
C ALA A 212 4.95 0.23 -3.94
N ALA A 213 4.43 1.06 -4.85
CA ALA A 213 4.13 2.46 -4.58
C ALA A 213 2.98 2.63 -3.58
N ILE A 214 1.89 1.88 -3.76
CA ILE A 214 0.72 1.86 -2.88
C ILE A 214 1.16 1.50 -1.46
N GLU A 215 1.94 0.43 -1.31
CA GLU A 215 2.43 -0.01 -0.01
C GLU A 215 3.33 1.05 0.65
N ARG A 216 4.26 1.63 -0.12
CA ARG A 216 5.13 2.69 0.37
C ARG A 216 4.32 3.87 0.91
N ILE A 217 3.38 4.38 0.11
CA ILE A 217 2.56 5.56 0.48
C ILE A 217 1.71 5.24 1.72
N ARG A 218 1.00 4.10 1.73
CA ARG A 218 0.17 3.69 2.88
C ARG A 218 0.99 3.48 4.16
N SER A 219 2.16 2.85 4.06
CA SER A 219 3.04 2.66 5.22
C SER A 219 3.56 3.99 5.75
N GLN A 220 3.89 4.96 4.88
CA GLN A 220 4.27 6.31 5.28
C GLN A 220 3.11 7.05 5.96
N GLU A 221 1.90 7.00 5.40
CA GLU A 221 0.71 7.62 5.99
C GLU A 221 0.38 7.03 7.36
N ARG A 222 0.49 5.71 7.53
CA ARG A 222 0.29 5.02 8.81
C ARG A 222 1.31 5.48 9.86
N LEU A 223 2.58 5.56 9.49
CA LEU A 223 3.63 6.05 10.40
C LEU A 223 3.36 7.50 10.81
N GLN A 224 3.04 8.38 9.87
CA GLN A 224 2.72 9.77 10.16
C GLN A 224 1.44 9.91 11.01
N MET A 225 0.42 9.08 10.77
CA MET A 225 -0.79 9.05 11.60
C MET A 225 -0.45 8.65 13.04
N MET A 226 0.34 7.59 13.22
CA MET A 226 0.77 7.13 14.54
C MET A 226 1.61 8.19 15.26
N GLU A 227 2.53 8.85 14.57
CA GLU A 227 3.34 9.94 15.10
C GLU A 227 2.46 11.09 15.58
N ARG A 228 1.53 11.58 14.74
CA ARG A 228 0.56 12.63 15.12
C ARG A 228 -0.32 12.23 16.31
N ALA A 229 -0.74 10.96 16.38
CA ALA A 229 -1.52 10.46 17.50
C ALA A 229 -0.73 10.48 18.82
N ILE A 230 0.55 10.09 18.79
CA ILE A 230 1.44 10.16 19.97
C ILE A 230 1.70 11.61 20.38
N GLU A 231 1.94 12.50 19.42
CA GLU A 231 2.20 13.93 19.70
C GLU A 231 0.99 14.68 20.25
N SER A 232 -0.23 14.29 19.85
CA SER A 232 -1.49 14.90 20.30
C SER A 232 -2.08 14.28 21.57
N CYS A 233 -1.54 13.15 22.05
CA CYS A 233 -1.99 12.49 23.27
C CYS A 233 -1.83 13.44 24.48
N SER A 234 -2.87 13.57 25.32
CA SER A 234 -2.82 14.43 26.51
C SER A 234 -1.90 13.89 27.61
N ASN A 235 -1.72 12.58 27.66
CA ASN A 235 -0.80 11.90 28.57
C ASN A 235 0.65 12.09 28.13
N GLY A 236 1.55 12.12 29.11
CA GLY A 236 2.98 12.05 28.85
C GLY A 236 3.33 10.66 28.32
N ILE A 237 4.13 10.61 27.26
CA ILE A 237 4.66 9.36 26.72
C ILE A 237 6.18 9.47 26.71
N ALA A 238 6.84 8.47 27.27
CA ALA A 238 8.28 8.28 27.21
C ALA A 238 8.61 6.87 26.69
N ILE A 239 9.56 6.78 25.76
CA ILE A 239 10.11 5.49 25.30
C ILE A 239 11.55 5.40 25.78
N THR A 240 11.90 4.25 26.35
CA THR A 240 13.23 3.97 26.90
C THR A 240 13.86 2.79 26.17
N ASP A 241 15.19 2.79 26.04
CA ASP A 241 15.96 1.71 25.42
C ASP A 241 16.38 0.70 26.47
N ALA A 242 15.72 -0.46 26.48
CA ALA A 242 15.98 -1.52 27.45
C ALA A 242 17.27 -2.30 27.16
N THR A 243 17.88 -2.09 25.99
CA THR A 243 19.15 -2.74 25.59
C THR A 243 20.37 -1.98 26.10
N VAL A 244 20.19 -0.70 26.47
CA VAL A 244 21.24 0.14 27.02
C VAL A 244 21.18 0.14 28.54
N ALA A 245 22.35 0.09 29.18
CA ALA A 245 22.46 0.15 30.63
C ALA A 245 21.72 1.37 31.19
N ASP A 246 21.07 1.17 32.33
CA ASP A 246 20.23 2.17 33.00
C ASP A 246 18.91 2.54 32.29
N ASN A 247 18.52 1.84 31.21
CA ASN A 247 17.25 2.03 30.49
C ASN A 247 16.94 3.52 30.17
N PRO A 248 17.82 4.20 29.39
CA PRO A 248 17.70 5.62 29.12
C PRO A 248 16.51 5.95 28.23
N ILE A 249 15.94 7.13 28.42
CA ILE A 249 14.90 7.69 27.55
C ILE A 249 15.50 8.00 26.18
N ILE A 250 14.83 7.55 25.12
CA ILE A 250 15.18 7.84 23.72
C ILE A 250 14.13 8.69 23.01
N TYR A 251 12.92 8.79 23.57
CA TYR A 251 11.85 9.63 23.03
C TYR A 251 10.91 10.10 24.13
N VAL A 252 10.41 11.33 23.99
CA VAL A 252 9.27 11.86 24.75
C VAL A 252 8.34 12.68 23.84
N ASN A 253 7.04 12.62 24.10
CA ASN A 253 6.05 13.45 23.41
C ASN A 253 5.92 14.86 24.03
N PRO A 254 5.29 15.83 23.35
CA PRO A 254 5.13 17.20 23.89
C PRO A 254 4.37 17.27 25.21
N SER A 255 3.46 16.33 25.46
CA SER A 255 2.70 16.27 26.71
C SER A 255 3.56 15.88 27.90
N PHE A 256 4.58 15.03 27.72
CA PHE A 256 5.59 14.76 28.74
C PHE A 256 6.32 16.05 29.15
N GLU A 257 6.74 16.87 28.17
CA GLU A 257 7.41 18.14 28.45
C GLU A 257 6.49 19.09 29.22
N ARG A 258 5.21 19.17 28.83
CA ARG A 258 4.22 20.01 29.51
C ARG A 258 3.92 19.56 30.94
N ILE A 259 3.78 18.26 31.18
CA ILE A 259 3.49 17.70 32.51
C ILE A 259 4.69 17.86 33.45
N THR A 260 5.89 17.57 32.96
CA THR A 260 7.10 17.49 33.80
C THR A 260 7.89 18.80 33.87
N GLY A 261 7.70 19.70 32.90
CA GLY A 261 8.46 20.94 32.75
C GLY A 261 9.88 20.77 32.19
N TYR A 262 10.28 19.55 31.84
CA TYR A 262 11.57 19.27 31.21
C TYR A 262 11.45 19.26 29.69
N ARG A 263 12.43 19.84 29.00
CA ARG A 263 12.48 19.74 27.55
C ARG A 263 13.03 18.40 27.09
N ARG A 264 12.66 17.95 25.89
CA ARG A 264 13.10 16.71 25.26
C ARG A 264 14.62 16.57 25.29
N ASP A 265 15.35 17.59 24.85
CA ASP A 265 16.82 17.63 24.81
C ASP A 265 17.48 17.51 26.20
N GLU A 266 16.77 17.84 27.27
CA GLU A 266 17.26 17.71 28.64
C GLU A 266 17.09 16.29 29.22
N VAL A 267 16.20 15.48 28.65
CA VAL A 267 15.81 14.18 29.20
C VAL A 267 16.27 12.98 28.38
N ILE A 268 16.54 13.17 27.08
CA ILE A 268 17.12 12.10 26.25
C ILE A 268 18.44 11.63 26.86
N GLY A 269 18.62 10.31 26.94
CA GLY A 269 19.79 9.66 27.53
C GLY A 269 19.71 9.47 29.05
N LYS A 270 18.68 9.97 29.73
CA LYS A 270 18.52 9.82 31.18
C LYS A 270 17.48 8.75 31.52
N ASN A 271 17.64 8.09 32.66
CA ASN A 271 16.58 7.25 33.21
C ASN A 271 15.46 8.11 33.82
N CYS A 272 14.20 7.78 33.53
CA CYS A 272 13.00 8.53 33.96
C CYS A 272 12.86 8.68 35.49
N ARG A 273 13.61 7.92 36.30
CA ARG A 273 13.62 8.06 37.76
C ARG A 273 14.08 9.42 38.28
N PHE A 274 14.64 10.30 37.43
CA PHE A 274 14.96 11.68 37.84
C PHE A 274 13.73 12.48 38.28
N LEU A 275 12.52 12.05 37.92
CA LEU A 275 11.25 12.62 38.41
C LEU A 275 10.91 12.22 39.85
N GLN A 276 11.64 11.27 40.44
CA GLN A 276 11.42 10.80 41.81
C GLN A 276 12.21 11.68 42.81
N GLY A 277 11.63 11.89 44.00
CA GLY A 277 12.24 12.68 45.08
C GLY A 277 12.07 12.02 46.45
N SER A 278 12.34 12.76 47.53
CA SER A 278 12.32 12.23 48.91
C SER A 278 10.97 11.63 49.31
N ASP A 279 9.88 12.20 48.80
CA ASP A 279 8.51 11.81 49.14
C ASP A 279 7.91 10.81 48.13
N THR A 280 8.72 10.28 47.22
CA THR A 280 8.25 9.24 46.29
C THR A 280 8.04 7.94 47.06
N GLY A 281 6.82 7.40 46.99
CA GLY A 281 6.44 6.15 47.65
C GLY A 281 7.38 4.99 47.32
N THR A 282 8.13 4.52 48.32
CA THR A 282 9.19 3.52 48.16
C THR A 282 8.67 2.17 47.67
N ALA A 283 7.45 1.78 48.08
CA ALA A 283 6.80 0.55 47.63
C ALA A 283 6.46 0.58 46.13
N ALA A 284 5.85 1.66 45.64
CA ALA A 284 5.51 1.84 44.23
C ALA A 284 6.78 1.90 43.35
N ALA A 285 7.81 2.62 43.79
CA ALA A 285 9.09 2.68 43.10
C ALA A 285 9.78 1.29 43.04
N LYS A 286 9.70 0.49 44.10
CA LYS A 286 10.22 -0.88 44.12
C LYS A 286 9.43 -1.80 43.18
N GLN A 287 8.10 -1.70 43.17
CA GLN A 287 7.25 -2.46 42.25
C GLN A 287 7.61 -2.17 40.79
N LEU A 288 7.77 -0.89 40.45
CA LEU A 288 8.18 -0.46 39.11
C LEU A 288 9.55 -1.02 38.73
N ARG A 289 10.51 -0.97 39.65
CA ARG A 289 11.87 -1.52 39.42
C ARG A 289 11.83 -3.01 39.12
N MET A 290 11.13 -3.79 39.94
CA MET A 290 10.98 -5.24 39.73
C MET A 290 10.32 -5.54 38.39
N ALA A 291 9.29 -4.77 38.01
CA ALA A 291 8.64 -4.94 36.71
C ALA A 291 9.57 -4.70 35.52
N ILE A 292 10.44 -3.68 35.61
CA ILE A 292 11.44 -3.40 34.57
C ILE A 292 12.49 -4.52 34.52
N GLU A 293 12.99 -4.98 35.68
CA GLU A 293 13.98 -6.08 35.77
C GLU A 293 13.43 -7.41 35.23
N GLU A 294 12.15 -7.69 35.49
CA GLU A 294 11.46 -8.90 35.02
C GLU A 294 10.93 -8.77 33.58
N GLY A 295 11.01 -7.59 32.97
CA GLY A 295 10.52 -7.37 31.62
C GLY A 295 9.00 -7.49 31.50
N ARG A 296 8.22 -7.02 32.48
CA ARG A 296 6.75 -7.13 32.50
C ARG A 296 6.06 -5.77 32.59
N GLU A 297 4.76 -5.78 32.31
CA GLU A 297 3.89 -4.62 32.49
C GLU A 297 3.70 -4.29 33.98
N SER A 298 3.47 -3.01 34.28
CA SER A 298 3.11 -2.55 35.62
C SER A 298 2.43 -1.19 35.56
N GLN A 299 1.45 -0.99 36.44
CA GLN A 299 0.81 0.29 36.70
C GLN A 299 1.00 0.66 38.17
N VAL A 300 1.42 1.89 38.43
CA VAL A 300 1.68 2.42 39.77
C VAL A 300 1.28 3.89 39.84
N ILE A 301 0.84 4.33 41.02
CA ILE A 301 0.69 5.75 41.33
C ILE A 301 1.85 6.15 42.22
N LEU A 302 2.60 7.18 41.81
CA LEU A 302 3.73 7.69 42.57
C LEU A 302 3.76 9.21 42.56
N ARG A 303 4.25 9.78 43.67
CA ARG A 303 4.50 11.22 43.76
C ARG A 303 5.80 11.55 43.05
N ASN A 304 5.72 12.38 42.02
CA ASN A 304 6.85 12.86 41.22
C ASN A 304 7.01 14.37 41.35
N PHE A 305 8.13 14.88 40.86
CA PHE A 305 8.50 16.29 40.95
C PHE A 305 8.80 16.83 39.55
N ARG A 306 8.21 17.97 39.23
CA ARG A 306 8.49 18.72 38.01
C ARG A 306 9.86 19.38 38.10
N LYS A 307 10.33 19.94 36.99
CA LYS A 307 11.62 20.67 36.92
C LYS A 307 11.73 21.82 37.93
N ASP A 308 10.62 22.50 38.22
CA ASP A 308 10.54 23.59 39.21
C ASP A 308 10.43 23.09 40.66
N GLY A 309 10.44 21.77 40.89
CA GLY A 309 10.29 21.15 42.19
C GLY A 309 8.83 20.99 42.65
N THR A 310 7.83 21.40 41.87
CA THR A 310 6.43 21.21 42.24
C THR A 310 6.07 19.72 42.24
N PRO A 311 5.45 19.20 43.30
CA PRO A 311 5.02 17.80 43.34
C PRO A 311 3.78 17.60 42.46
N PHE A 312 3.67 16.41 41.88
CA PHE A 312 2.48 15.95 41.17
C PHE A 312 2.26 14.45 41.37
N TRP A 313 1.01 14.03 41.30
CA TRP A 313 0.64 12.61 41.33
C TRP A 313 0.69 12.05 39.92
N ASN A 314 1.64 11.15 39.69
CA ASN A 314 1.84 10.48 38.42
C ASN A 314 1.23 9.07 38.49
N GLU A 315 0.15 8.85 37.77
CA GLU A 315 -0.29 7.50 37.42
C GLU A 315 0.53 7.03 36.22
N LEU A 316 1.49 6.13 36.49
CA LEU A 316 2.44 5.62 35.51
C LEU A 316 2.09 4.18 35.14
N SER A 317 1.91 3.95 33.85
CA SER A 317 1.83 2.61 33.25
C SER A 317 3.07 2.37 32.39
N ILE A 318 3.71 1.21 32.56
CA ILE A 318 4.82 0.77 31.71
C ILE A 318 4.48 -0.54 30.99
N ALA A 319 4.92 -0.65 29.74
CA ALA A 319 4.79 -1.86 28.94
C ALA A 319 6.09 -2.20 28.19
N PRO A 320 6.55 -3.47 28.22
CA PRO A 320 7.71 -3.92 27.47
C PRO A 320 7.40 -4.06 25.98
N VAL A 321 8.36 -3.70 25.13
CA VAL A 321 8.29 -3.86 23.67
C VAL A 321 9.38 -4.81 23.20
N TYR A 322 8.95 -5.86 22.51
CA TYR A 322 9.84 -6.90 21.99
C TYR A 322 10.01 -6.79 20.48
N ASN A 323 11.20 -7.15 19.99
CA ASN A 323 11.41 -7.31 18.55
C ASN A 323 10.85 -8.66 18.04
N SER A 324 10.97 -8.88 16.72
CA SER A 324 10.53 -10.11 16.04
C SER A 324 11.17 -11.40 16.57
N ARG A 325 12.33 -11.30 17.25
CA ARG A 325 13.01 -12.43 17.90
C ARG A 325 12.62 -12.61 19.37
N ARG A 326 11.58 -11.91 19.83
CA ARG A 326 11.10 -11.87 21.23
C ARG A 326 12.13 -11.36 22.24
N HIS A 327 13.12 -10.60 21.79
CA HIS A 327 14.02 -9.91 22.71
C HIS A 327 13.42 -8.57 23.13
N LEU A 328 13.49 -8.26 24.43
CA LEU A 328 13.09 -6.96 24.98
C LEU A 328 13.99 -5.89 24.38
N THR A 329 13.39 -4.85 23.81
CA THR A 329 14.12 -3.74 23.17
C THR A 329 13.83 -2.41 23.80
N HIS A 330 12.58 -2.16 24.19
CA HIS A 330 12.17 -0.88 24.74
C HIS A 330 11.15 -1.07 25.87
N PHE A 331 10.96 -0.03 26.67
CA PHE A 331 9.72 0.16 27.43
C PHE A 331 9.01 1.43 26.97
N ILE A 332 7.69 1.36 26.91
CA ILE A 332 6.82 2.53 26.77
C ILE A 332 6.27 2.86 28.17
N GLY A 333 6.49 4.09 28.62
CA GLY A 333 5.89 4.63 29.84
C GLY A 333 4.87 5.70 29.49
N VAL A 334 3.65 5.56 30.01
CA VAL A 334 2.57 6.54 29.89
C VAL A 334 2.32 7.17 31.26
N GLN A 335 2.43 8.49 31.34
CA GLN A 335 2.26 9.29 32.55
C GLN A 335 0.97 10.09 32.48
N THR A 336 0.11 9.92 33.47
CA THR A 336 -1.09 10.72 33.66
C THR A 336 -0.93 11.56 34.93
N ASP A 337 -1.01 12.88 34.79
CA ASP A 337 -1.09 13.77 35.94
C ASP A 337 -2.49 13.70 36.53
N ILE A 338 -2.63 13.06 37.69
CA ILE A 338 -3.90 12.89 38.41
C ILE A 338 -3.98 13.82 39.62
N THR A 339 -3.16 14.87 39.68
CA THR A 339 -3.08 15.76 40.85
C THR A 339 -4.42 16.43 41.16
N ASP A 340 -5.12 16.95 40.15
CA ASP A 340 -6.41 17.60 40.34
C ASP A 340 -7.49 16.61 40.79
N ARG A 341 -7.47 15.40 40.23
CA ARG A 341 -8.36 14.30 40.63
C ARG A 341 -8.17 13.96 42.12
N GLN A 342 -6.92 13.80 42.56
CA GLN A 342 -6.60 13.49 43.95
C GLN A 342 -7.08 14.61 44.90
N ARG A 343 -6.90 15.88 44.53
CA ARG A 343 -7.40 17.02 45.32
C ARG A 343 -8.93 17.01 45.44
N SER A 344 -9.64 16.82 44.33
CA SER A 344 -11.11 16.77 44.34
C SER A 344 -11.64 15.60 45.16
N GLU A 345 -11.02 14.42 45.09
CA GLU A 345 -11.39 13.26 45.91
C GLU A 345 -11.17 13.53 47.40
N GLU A 346 -10.07 14.20 47.77
CA GLU A 346 -9.78 14.58 49.16
C GLU A 346 -10.76 15.63 49.69
N GLU A 347 -11.08 16.66 48.90
CA GLU A 347 -12.09 17.67 49.25
C GLU A 347 -13.49 17.05 49.43
N LEU A 348 -13.90 16.14 48.55
CA LEU A 348 -15.16 15.41 48.68
C LEU A 348 -15.18 14.54 49.94
N PHE A 349 -14.07 13.87 50.23
CA PHE A 349 -13.94 13.05 51.43
C PHE A 349 -14.05 13.89 52.71
N LEU A 350 -13.33 15.02 52.78
CA LEU A 350 -13.40 15.95 53.90
C LEU A 350 -14.81 16.54 54.07
N ASN A 351 -15.47 16.95 52.98
CA ASN A 351 -16.84 17.45 53.02
C ASN A 351 -17.83 16.37 53.47
N SER A 352 -17.67 15.13 53.01
CA SER A 352 -18.52 14.00 53.42
C SER A 352 -18.38 13.68 54.92
N GLN A 353 -17.15 13.72 55.46
CA GLN A 353 -16.91 13.56 56.89
C GLN A 353 -17.49 14.71 57.72
N ALA A 354 -17.35 15.96 57.26
CA ALA A 354 -17.93 17.11 57.92
C ALA A 354 -19.46 17.03 57.96
N LEU A 355 -20.10 16.61 56.85
CA LEU A 355 -21.55 16.41 56.79
C LEU A 355 -22.03 15.22 57.64
N ALA A 356 -21.23 14.16 57.78
CA ALA A 356 -21.56 13.02 58.63
C ALA A 356 -21.35 13.28 60.14
N ALA A 357 -20.65 14.36 60.49
CA ALA A 357 -20.42 14.80 61.87
C ALA A 357 -21.48 15.79 62.39
N PHE A 358 -22.41 16.22 61.52
CA PHE A 358 -23.64 16.94 61.86
C PHE A 358 -24.82 15.97 61.86
#